data_AF-A0A9Q0DCE4-F1
#
_entry.id   AF-A0A9Q0DCE4-F1
#
_cell.length_a   1.000
_cell.length_b   1.000
_cell.length_c   1.000
_cell.angle_alpha   90.00
_cell.angle_beta   90.00
_cell.angle_gamma   90.00
#
_symmetry.space_group_name_H-M   'P 1'
#
loop_
_entity.id
_entity.type
_entity.pdbx_description
1 polymer ?
#
loop_
_entity_poly.entity_id
_entity_poly.type
_entity_poly.pdbx_seq_one_letter_code
_entity_poly.pdbx_strand_id
1 'polypeptide(L)'
;MPPKRAKKTAPAADTSWETGLKSAQFEECSWKACVSLLAGGTPADEELMGPLQLAVQQPQRRLFTLVSQEAIVATIHHLGNPKAKKPKDVAMFHEVTEQAKVLLDAGQEVPCELMANILKFQLLQVKASDQQRMAAKKVFRYLQHVGATKLYLSVKSALTGGIGIIRNLGLGLVL
;
A
#
# COMPACT_ATOMS: atom_id res chain seq x y z
N MET A 1 -5.57 -17.33 59.00
CA MET A 1 -4.59 -17.55 57.91
C MET A 1 -5.22 -17.07 56.60
N PRO A 2 -4.65 -16.10 55.87
CA PRO A 2 -5.22 -15.68 54.58
C PRO A 2 -4.62 -16.50 53.43
N PRO A 3 -5.41 -16.94 52.43
CA PRO A 3 -4.84 -17.63 51.29
C PRO A 3 -4.26 -16.64 50.26
N LYS A 4 -2.96 -16.84 50.02
CA LYS A 4 -2.12 -16.57 48.85
C LYS A 4 -2.75 -15.83 47.65
N ARG A 5 -2.14 -14.67 47.38
CA ARG A 5 -2.15 -13.88 46.13
C ARG A 5 -1.98 -14.77 44.88
N ALA A 6 -3.00 -14.82 44.03
CA ALA A 6 -2.90 -15.40 42.69
C ALA A 6 -1.98 -14.55 41.81
N LYS A 7 -1.13 -15.25 41.08
CA LYS A 7 -0.08 -14.75 40.20
C LYS A 7 -0.72 -14.08 38.97
N LYS A 8 -0.18 -12.92 38.60
CA LYS A 8 -0.56 -12.05 37.49
C LYS A 8 -0.88 -12.84 36.21
N THR A 9 -2.11 -12.75 35.73
CA THR A 9 -2.47 -12.98 34.33
C THR A 9 -1.72 -11.94 33.49
N ALA A 10 -1.01 -12.41 32.46
CA ALA A 10 -0.44 -11.54 31.44
C ALA A 10 -1.56 -10.69 30.82
N PRO A 11 -1.31 -9.41 30.48
CA PRO A 11 -2.32 -8.61 29.79
C PRO A 11 -2.59 -9.29 28.44
N ALA A 12 -3.85 -9.61 28.18
CA ALA A 12 -4.30 -9.97 26.85
C ALA A 12 -3.91 -8.81 25.92
N ALA A 13 -3.06 -9.09 24.93
CA ALA A 13 -2.75 -8.12 23.90
C ALA A 13 -4.06 -7.70 23.23
N ASP A 14 -4.32 -6.40 23.10
CA ASP A 14 -5.48 -5.89 22.38
C ASP A 14 -5.44 -6.43 20.94
N THR A 15 -6.32 -7.39 20.64
CA THR A 15 -6.49 -8.01 19.30
C THR A 15 -7.46 -7.20 18.42
N SER A 16 -7.70 -5.93 18.78
CA SER A 16 -8.58 -5.03 18.04
C SER A 16 -8.09 -4.83 16.60
N TRP A 17 -6.77 -4.72 16.39
CA TRP A 17 -6.15 -4.66 15.07
C TRP A 17 -6.40 -5.94 14.26
N GLU A 18 -6.43 -7.10 14.91
CA GLU A 18 -6.58 -8.39 14.23
C GLU A 18 -8.00 -8.57 13.69
N THR A 19 -9.00 -8.21 14.50
CA THR A 19 -10.40 -8.23 14.07
C THR A 19 -10.64 -7.23 12.93
N GLY A 20 -10.05 -6.03 13.03
CA GLY A 20 -10.06 -5.03 11.96
C GLY A 20 -9.41 -5.55 10.68
N LEU A 21 -8.24 -6.17 10.78
CA LEU A 21 -7.53 -6.74 9.64
C LEU A 21 -8.33 -7.86 8.97
N LYS A 22 -8.91 -8.77 9.76
CA LYS A 22 -9.73 -9.89 9.26
C LYS A 22 -11.03 -9.41 8.60
N SER A 23 -11.64 -8.34 9.09
CA SER A 23 -12.85 -7.75 8.50
C SER A 23 -12.59 -6.79 7.33
N ALA A 24 -11.36 -6.26 7.21
CA ALA A 24 -11.00 -5.34 6.14
C ALA A 24 -11.26 -5.95 4.75
N GLN A 25 -11.95 -5.18 3.89
CA GLN A 25 -12.31 -5.59 2.55
C GLN A 25 -11.10 -5.54 1.62
N PHE A 26 -10.72 -6.69 1.09
CA PHE A 26 -9.68 -6.76 0.08
C PHE A 26 -10.25 -6.46 -1.32
N GLU A 27 -11.35 -7.09 -1.71
CA GLU A 27 -12.01 -6.81 -3.00
C GLU A 27 -13.20 -5.88 -2.85
N GLU A 28 -13.41 -5.01 -3.84
CA GLU A 28 -14.53 -4.07 -3.92
C GLU A 28 -15.11 -4.04 -5.35
N CYS A 29 -16.32 -3.50 -5.54
CA CYS A 29 -16.92 -3.40 -6.87
C CYS A 29 -16.07 -2.60 -7.86
N SER A 30 -15.31 -1.62 -7.37
CA SER A 30 -14.45 -0.74 -8.17
C SER A 30 -13.02 -1.28 -8.35
N TRP A 31 -12.62 -2.32 -7.61
CA TRP A 31 -11.26 -2.84 -7.56
C TRP A 31 -11.25 -4.35 -7.27
N LYS A 32 -10.70 -5.15 -8.19
CA LYS A 32 -10.61 -6.60 -8.07
C LYS A 32 -9.16 -7.05 -8.11
N ALA A 33 -8.80 -8.03 -7.28
CA ALA A 33 -7.48 -8.60 -7.28
C ALA A 33 -7.42 -9.82 -8.21
N CYS A 34 -6.21 -10.13 -8.68
CA CYS A 34 -5.90 -11.44 -9.22
C CYS A 34 -4.68 -11.92 -8.46
N VAL A 35 -4.87 -12.92 -7.59
CA VAL A 35 -3.80 -13.46 -6.75
C VAL A 35 -3.46 -14.84 -7.29
N SER A 36 -2.16 -15.07 -7.52
CA SER A 36 -1.62 -16.37 -7.87
C SER A 36 -0.51 -16.70 -6.89
N LEU A 37 -0.58 -17.88 -6.28
CA LEU A 37 0.43 -18.38 -5.38
C LEU A 37 1.40 -19.27 -6.17
N LEU A 38 2.68 -19.00 -6.00
CA LEU A 38 3.76 -19.81 -6.54
C LEU A 38 4.59 -20.33 -5.37
N ALA A 39 4.73 -21.65 -5.30
CA ALA A 39 5.56 -22.32 -4.31
C ALA A 39 6.33 -23.43 -5.04
N GLY A 40 7.66 -23.45 -4.87
CA GLY A 40 8.50 -24.51 -5.40
C GLY A 40 8.28 -25.81 -4.63
N GLY A 41 8.02 -26.91 -5.33
CA GLY A 41 7.90 -28.25 -4.73
C GLY A 41 9.17 -29.08 -4.91
N THR A 42 10.00 -28.71 -5.88
CA THR A 42 11.24 -29.39 -6.23
C THR A 42 12.35 -28.37 -6.51
N PRO A 43 13.64 -28.76 -6.41
CA PRO A 43 14.75 -27.87 -6.75
C PRO A 43 14.69 -27.31 -8.20
N ALA A 44 14.12 -28.07 -9.14
CA ALA A 44 13.93 -27.62 -10.51
C ALA A 44 12.89 -26.49 -10.61
N ASP A 45 11.88 -26.47 -9.74
CA ASP A 45 10.90 -25.39 -9.69
C ASP A 45 11.57 -24.08 -9.26
N GLU A 46 12.49 -24.13 -8.29
CA GLU A 46 13.24 -22.96 -7.81
C GLU A 46 14.07 -22.31 -8.94
N GLU A 47 14.64 -23.12 -9.84
CA GLU A 47 15.36 -22.62 -11.02
C GLU A 47 14.44 -21.88 -12.00
N LEU A 48 13.17 -22.26 -12.08
CA LEU A 48 12.15 -21.61 -12.94
C LEU A 48 11.51 -20.39 -12.27
N MET A 49 11.45 -20.36 -10.93
CA MET A 49 10.87 -19.26 -10.17
C MET A 49 11.65 -17.94 -10.35
N GLY A 50 12.98 -18.00 -10.38
CA GLY A 50 13.82 -16.82 -10.57
C GLY A 50 13.53 -16.05 -11.88
N PRO A 51 13.59 -16.69 -13.06
CA PRO A 51 13.22 -16.07 -14.33
C PRO A 51 11.78 -15.54 -14.36
N LEU A 52 10.83 -16.27 -13.79
CA LEU A 52 9.43 -15.83 -13.73
C LEU A 52 9.28 -14.56 -12.88
N GLN A 53 9.95 -14.51 -11.72
CA GLN A 53 10.00 -13.33 -10.86
C GLN A 53 10.56 -12.11 -11.61
N LEU A 54 11.63 -12.29 -12.40
CA LEU A 54 12.19 -11.20 -13.21
C LEU A 54 11.22 -10.75 -14.31
N ALA A 55 10.53 -11.70 -14.95
CA ALA A 55 9.58 -11.40 -16.03
C ALA A 55 8.38 -10.57 -15.55
N VAL A 56 7.85 -10.87 -14.35
CA VAL A 56 6.71 -10.12 -13.78
C VAL A 56 7.08 -8.71 -13.31
N GLN A 57 8.37 -8.45 -13.06
CA GLN A 57 8.86 -7.13 -12.67
C GLN A 57 9.14 -6.20 -13.86
N GLN A 58 9.18 -6.72 -15.09
CA GLN A 58 9.33 -5.87 -16.27
C GLN A 58 8.12 -4.95 -16.44
N PRO A 59 8.28 -3.77 -17.07
CA PRO A 59 7.16 -2.90 -17.42
C PRO A 59 6.19 -3.62 -18.38
N GLN A 60 5.12 -4.19 -17.83
CA GLN A 60 4.06 -4.85 -18.58
C GLN A 60 2.83 -3.93 -18.70
N ARG A 61 1.92 -4.23 -19.64
CA ARG A 61 0.63 -3.51 -19.77
C ARG A 61 -0.20 -3.54 -18.47
N ARG A 62 -0.02 -4.58 -17.65
CA ARG A 62 -0.60 -4.74 -16.32
C ARG A 62 0.52 -4.65 -15.29
N LEU A 63 0.26 -3.98 -14.17
CA LEU A 63 1.20 -3.96 -13.07
C LEU A 63 1.01 -5.22 -12.25
N PHE A 64 2.09 -5.97 -12.07
CA PHE A 64 2.16 -7.06 -11.12
C PHE A 64 2.85 -6.58 -9.86
N THR A 65 2.44 -7.14 -8.72
CA THR A 65 3.15 -6.95 -7.46
C THR A 65 3.57 -8.33 -6.97
N LEU A 66 4.87 -8.48 -6.77
CA LEU A 66 5.45 -9.68 -6.17
C LEU A 66 5.47 -9.52 -4.65
N VAL A 67 4.98 -10.54 -3.95
CA VAL A 67 5.12 -10.67 -2.50
C VAL A 67 5.93 -11.94 -2.25
N SER A 68 7.23 -11.80 -1.98
CA SER A 68 8.12 -12.92 -1.67
C SER A 68 8.33 -13.07 -0.16
N GLN A 69 8.82 -14.23 0.27
CA GLN A 69 9.13 -14.49 1.67
C GLN A 69 10.19 -13.50 2.20
N GLU A 70 11.21 -13.20 1.40
CA GLU A 70 12.27 -12.24 1.73
C GLU A 70 11.68 -10.84 1.90
N ALA A 71 10.75 -10.44 1.03
CA ALA A 71 10.09 -9.13 1.11
C ALA A 71 9.20 -9.02 2.36
N ILE A 72 8.53 -10.11 2.76
CA ILE A 72 7.77 -10.18 4.00
C ILE A 72 8.68 -9.98 5.21
N VAL A 73 9.78 -10.74 5.29
CA VAL A 73 10.77 -10.64 6.38
C VAL A 73 11.36 -9.23 6.43
N ALA A 74 11.75 -8.65 5.30
CA ALA A 74 12.23 -7.28 5.23
C ALA A 74 11.19 -6.27 5.75
N THR A 75 9.91 -6.46 5.41
CA THR A 75 8.83 -5.62 5.92
C THR A 75 8.68 -5.74 7.44
N ILE A 76 8.78 -6.96 7.98
CA ILE A 76 8.73 -7.20 9.43
C ILE A 76 9.88 -6.48 10.14
N HIS A 77 11.09 -6.52 9.60
CA HIS A 77 12.22 -5.80 10.18
C HIS A 77 12.06 -4.26 10.09
N HIS A 78 11.47 -3.76 9.00
CA HIS A 78 11.29 -2.34 8.78
C HIS A 78 10.20 -1.73 9.66
N LEU A 79 9.01 -2.35 9.70
CA LEU A 79 7.83 -1.82 10.38
C LEU A 79 7.66 -2.35 11.80
N GLY A 80 8.18 -3.54 12.08
CA GLY A 80 7.96 -4.25 13.34
C GLY A 80 8.85 -3.80 14.49
N ASN A 81 9.71 -2.80 14.31
CA ASN A 81 10.48 -2.22 15.41
C ASN A 81 9.69 -1.10 16.10
N PRO A 82 9.07 -1.35 17.27
CA PRO A 82 8.27 -0.35 17.96
C PRO A 82 9.11 0.85 18.47
N LYS A 83 10.43 0.68 18.56
CA LYS A 83 11.37 1.74 19.00
C LYS A 83 11.97 2.52 17.83
N ALA A 84 11.78 2.07 16.60
CA ALA A 84 12.23 2.83 15.43
C ALA A 84 11.33 4.05 15.20
N LYS A 85 11.90 5.10 14.62
CA LYS A 85 11.12 6.26 14.18
C LYS A 85 10.16 5.79 13.09
N LYS A 86 8.88 5.65 13.45
CA LYS A 86 7.83 5.27 12.51
C LYS A 86 7.70 6.33 11.41
N PRO A 87 7.53 5.95 10.14
CA PRO A 87 7.13 6.88 9.09
C PRO A 87 5.89 7.67 9.51
N LYS A 88 5.72 8.90 9.03
CA LYS A 88 4.50 9.69 9.34
C LYS A 88 3.22 9.06 8.78
N ASP A 89 3.36 8.11 7.85
CA ASP A 89 2.28 7.47 7.11
C ASP A 89 2.41 5.95 7.28
N VAL A 90 2.25 5.49 8.52
CA VAL A 90 2.30 4.04 8.83
C VAL A 90 1.06 3.37 8.28
N ALA A 91 1.25 2.27 7.57
CA ALA A 91 0.14 1.47 7.06
C ALA A 91 -0.75 0.95 8.21
N MET A 92 -2.06 1.03 8.03
CA MET A 92 -3.04 0.45 8.96
C MET A 92 -2.74 -1.03 9.21
N PHE A 93 -2.85 -1.47 10.46
CA PHE A 93 -2.56 -2.84 10.93
C PHE A 93 -1.08 -3.24 10.98
N HIS A 94 -0.14 -2.30 10.92
CA HIS A 94 1.31 -2.58 11.08
C HIS A 94 1.66 -3.36 12.37
N GLU A 95 0.82 -3.35 13.39
CA GLU A 95 0.96 -4.09 14.65
C GLU A 95 1.19 -5.59 14.40
N VAL A 96 0.65 -6.14 13.29
CA VAL A 96 0.92 -7.53 12.87
C VAL A 96 2.42 -7.79 12.64
N THR A 97 3.14 -6.79 12.15
CA THR A 97 4.59 -6.88 11.92
C THR A 97 5.39 -6.78 13.21
N GLU A 98 4.88 -6.04 14.21
CA GLU A 98 5.52 -5.96 15.53
C GLU A 98 5.46 -7.32 16.24
N GLN A 99 4.32 -8.00 16.17
CA GLN A 99 4.18 -9.36 16.75
C GLN A 99 5.12 -10.36 16.07
N ALA A 100 5.21 -10.32 14.74
CA ALA A 100 6.10 -11.20 13.99
C ALA A 100 7.58 -10.89 14.29
N LYS A 101 7.93 -9.61 14.47
CA LYS A 101 9.30 -9.18 14.78
C LYS A 101 9.79 -9.76 16.11
N VAL A 102 8.93 -9.79 17.13
CA VAL A 102 9.27 -10.36 18.44
C VAL A 102 9.64 -11.84 18.32
N LEU A 103 8.90 -12.60 17.51
CA LEU A 103 9.17 -14.03 17.29
C LEU A 103 10.47 -14.24 16.51
N LEU A 104 10.68 -13.48 15.43
CA LEU A 104 11.91 -13.55 14.65
C LEU A 104 13.16 -13.18 15.48
N ASP A 105 13.05 -12.16 16.34
CA ASP A 105 14.14 -11.77 17.25
C ASP A 105 14.46 -12.82 18.31
N ALA A 106 13.46 -13.62 18.70
CA ALA A 106 13.63 -14.77 19.57
C ALA A 106 14.17 -16.01 18.83
N GLY A 107 14.41 -15.92 17.52
CA GLY A 107 14.80 -17.06 16.67
C GLY A 107 13.67 -18.07 16.47
N GLN A 108 12.43 -17.68 16.71
CA GLN A 108 11.25 -18.53 16.52
C GLN A 108 10.67 -18.35 15.12
N GLU A 109 10.06 -19.42 14.61
CA GLU A 109 9.31 -19.37 13.36
C GLU A 109 7.97 -18.63 13.56
N VAL A 110 7.53 -17.91 12.53
CA VAL A 110 6.24 -17.21 12.52
C VAL A 110 5.11 -18.24 12.31
N PRO A 111 4.15 -18.37 13.25
CA PRO A 111 3.04 -19.30 13.08
C PRO A 111 2.19 -19.01 11.84
N CYS A 112 1.64 -20.07 11.22
CA CYS A 112 0.87 -19.98 9.98
C CYS A 112 -0.29 -18.95 10.05
N GLU A 113 -1.02 -18.89 11.17
CA GLU A 113 -2.10 -17.91 11.35
C GLU A 113 -1.60 -16.47 11.32
N LEU A 114 -0.46 -16.20 11.97
CA LEU A 114 0.16 -14.88 11.97
C LEU A 114 0.71 -14.55 10.57
N MET A 115 1.29 -15.53 9.87
CA MET A 115 1.72 -15.36 8.48
C MET A 115 0.55 -15.02 7.55
N ALA A 116 -0.60 -15.67 7.71
CA ALA A 116 -1.81 -15.35 6.95
C ALA A 116 -2.28 -13.90 7.19
N ASN A 117 -2.22 -13.44 8.45
CA ASN A 117 -2.50 -12.05 8.79
C ASN A 117 -1.50 -11.09 8.12
N ILE A 118 -0.19 -11.40 8.15
CA ILE A 118 0.84 -10.59 7.48
C ILE A 118 0.61 -10.53 5.97
N LEU A 119 0.26 -11.65 5.33
CA LEU A 119 -0.08 -11.70 3.91
C LEU A 119 -1.29 -10.82 3.59
N LYS A 120 -2.35 -10.89 4.40
CA LYS A 120 -3.51 -10.01 4.23
C LYS A 120 -3.13 -8.53 4.36
N PHE A 121 -2.30 -8.20 5.34
CA PHE A 121 -1.78 -6.84 5.52
C PHE A 121 -0.99 -6.36 4.29
N GLN A 122 -0.11 -7.19 3.73
CA GLN A 122 0.63 -6.87 2.49
C GLN A 122 -0.32 -6.63 1.32
N LEU A 123 -1.31 -7.51 1.13
CA LEU A 123 -2.29 -7.38 0.06
C LEU A 123 -3.12 -6.09 0.17
N LEU A 124 -3.49 -5.67 1.39
CA LEU A 124 -4.16 -4.39 1.60
C LEU A 124 -3.27 -3.18 1.26
N GLN A 125 -1.96 -3.27 1.49
CA GLN A 125 -1.02 -2.23 1.04
C GLN A 125 -0.94 -2.17 -0.50
N VAL A 126 -0.87 -3.32 -1.17
CA VAL A 126 -0.89 -3.39 -2.64
C VAL A 126 -2.14 -2.69 -3.20
N LYS A 127 -3.30 -2.97 -2.60
CA LYS A 127 -4.55 -2.29 -2.94
C LYS A 127 -4.46 -0.78 -2.74
N ALA A 128 -4.03 -0.33 -1.58
CA ALA A 128 -3.94 1.10 -1.27
C ALA A 128 -3.00 1.84 -2.24
N SER A 129 -1.83 1.26 -2.52
CA SER A 129 -0.88 1.79 -3.51
C SER A 129 -1.48 1.84 -4.92
N ASP A 130 -2.22 0.81 -5.33
CA ASP A 130 -2.86 0.81 -6.65
C ASP A 130 -3.97 1.86 -6.74
N GLN A 131 -4.79 2.01 -5.70
CA GLN A 131 -5.84 3.03 -5.65
C GLN A 131 -5.26 4.44 -5.72
N GLN A 132 -4.18 4.71 -4.98
CA GLN A 132 -3.45 5.99 -5.05
C GLN A 132 -2.93 6.26 -6.47
N ARG A 133 -2.34 5.25 -7.11
CA ARG A 133 -1.86 5.34 -8.50
C ARG A 133 -3.00 5.61 -9.48
N MET A 134 -4.14 4.95 -9.32
CA MET A 134 -5.31 5.16 -10.16
C MET A 134 -5.91 6.56 -9.97
N ALA A 135 -5.93 7.08 -8.74
CA ALA A 135 -6.32 8.47 -8.45
C ALA A 135 -5.35 9.46 -9.12
N ALA A 136 -4.04 9.27 -8.98
CA ALA A 136 -3.03 10.11 -9.62
C ALA A 136 -3.17 10.14 -11.15
N LYS A 137 -3.44 8.99 -11.80
CA LYS A 137 -3.73 8.92 -13.25
C LYS A 137 -4.98 9.70 -13.66
N LYS A 138 -6.03 9.70 -12.82
CA LYS A 138 -7.25 10.49 -13.08
C LYS A 138 -6.95 11.99 -13.00
N VAL A 139 -6.22 12.41 -11.96
CA VAL A 139 -5.78 13.80 -11.79
C VAL A 139 -4.91 14.24 -12.96
N PHE A 140 -3.93 13.42 -13.36
CA PHE A 140 -3.05 13.72 -14.49
C PHE A 140 -3.83 13.92 -15.80
N ARG A 141 -4.76 13.01 -16.14
CA ARG A 141 -5.62 13.16 -17.32
C ARG A 141 -6.50 14.41 -17.26
N TYR A 142 -7.07 14.69 -16.10
CA TYR A 142 -7.87 15.91 -15.89
C TYR A 142 -7.04 17.18 -16.13
N LEU A 143 -5.82 17.25 -15.56
CA LEU A 143 -4.92 18.38 -15.75
C LEU A 143 -4.47 18.52 -17.20
N GLN A 144 -4.22 17.42 -17.92
CA GLN A 144 -3.94 17.46 -19.35
C GLN A 144 -5.12 18.05 -20.15
N HIS A 145 -6.35 17.62 -19.86
CA HIS A 145 -7.54 18.17 -20.50
C HIS A 145 -7.73 19.66 -20.19
N VAL A 146 -7.66 20.06 -18.92
CA VAL A 146 -7.80 21.48 -18.52
C VAL A 146 -6.70 22.34 -19.13
N GLY A 147 -5.46 21.85 -19.16
CA GLY A 147 -4.33 22.52 -19.80
C GLY A 147 -4.57 22.72 -21.31
N ALA A 148 -5.04 21.69 -22.01
CA ALA A 148 -5.41 21.78 -23.41
C ALA A 148 -6.57 22.76 -23.64
N THR A 149 -7.57 22.80 -22.74
CA THR A 149 -8.68 23.75 -22.81
C THR A 149 -8.21 25.19 -22.61
N LYS A 150 -7.31 25.45 -21.65
CA LYS A 150 -6.71 26.77 -21.44
C LYS A 150 -5.91 27.23 -22.66
N LEU A 151 -5.11 26.35 -23.25
CA LEU A 151 -4.36 26.65 -24.46
C LEU A 151 -5.29 26.97 -25.64
N TYR A 152 -6.34 26.17 -25.85
CA TYR A 152 -7.34 26.40 -26.89
C TYR A 152 -8.04 27.76 -26.72
N LEU A 153 -8.49 28.10 -25.51
CA LEU A 153 -9.11 29.40 -25.23
C LEU A 153 -8.15 30.56 -25.47
N SER A 154 -6.87 30.41 -25.08
CA SER A 154 -5.84 31.43 -25.30
C SER A 154 -5.51 31.63 -26.79
N VAL A 155 -5.47 30.56 -27.58
CA VAL A 155 -5.27 30.64 -29.03
C VAL A 155 -6.51 31.22 -29.70
N LYS A 156 -7.71 30.81 -29.29
CA LYS A 156 -8.96 31.35 -29.80
C LYS A 156 -9.09 32.84 -29.53
N SER A 157 -8.74 33.32 -28.32
CA SER A 157 -8.71 34.76 -28.02
C SER A 157 -7.66 35.52 -28.83
N ALA A 158 -6.51 34.91 -29.15
CA ALA A 158 -5.52 35.53 -30.02
C ALA A 158 -6.01 35.63 -31.48
N LEU A 159 -6.74 34.62 -31.96
CA LEU A 159 -7.29 34.58 -33.33
C LEU A 159 -8.55 35.45 -33.50
N THR A 160 -9.37 35.62 -32.46
CA THR A 160 -10.53 36.52 -32.47
C THR A 160 -10.20 37.93 -31.98
N GLY A 161 -9.08 38.13 -31.28
CA GLY A 161 -8.62 39.39 -30.71
C GLY A 161 -7.70 40.23 -31.62
N GLY A 162 -7.57 39.86 -32.90
CA GLY A 162 -6.90 40.68 -33.92
C GLY A 162 -7.58 42.02 -34.21
N ILE A 163 -8.69 42.35 -33.54
CA ILE A 163 -9.27 43.69 -33.48
C ILE A 163 -9.78 43.92 -32.04
N GLY A 164 -8.94 44.41 -31.12
CA GLY A 164 -9.43 44.96 -29.85
C GLY A 164 -8.56 44.74 -28.61
N ILE A 165 -7.57 45.61 -28.43
CA ILE A 165 -7.14 46.26 -27.17
C ILE A 165 -7.18 45.40 -25.89
N ILE A 166 -5.98 45.02 -25.43
CA ILE A 166 -5.71 44.48 -24.09
C ILE A 166 -5.93 45.59 -23.04
N ARG A 167 -6.92 45.44 -22.15
CA ARG A 167 -7.00 46.11 -20.83
C ARG A 167 -7.04 44.99 -19.78
N ASN A 168 -5.87 44.57 -19.30
CA ASN A 168 -5.23 45.00 -18.05
C ASN A 168 -6.05 44.67 -16.77
N LEU A 169 -5.38 43.86 -15.95
CA LEU A 169 -5.66 43.28 -14.65
C LEU A 169 -6.70 43.98 -13.75
N GLY A 170 -7.59 43.16 -13.18
CA GLY A 170 -8.39 43.47 -11.99
C GLY A 170 -8.53 42.23 -11.12
N LEU A 171 -7.47 41.88 -10.39
CA LEU A 171 -7.55 41.01 -9.22
C LEU A 171 -8.36 41.74 -8.14
N GLY A 172 -9.61 41.32 -7.94
CA GLY A 172 -10.43 41.69 -6.78
C GLY A 172 -10.53 40.50 -5.84
N LEU A 173 -9.60 40.40 -4.89
CA LEU A 173 -9.75 39.59 -3.68
C LEU A 173 -10.57 40.42 -2.69
N VAL A 174 -11.76 39.95 -2.33
CA VAL A 174 -12.53 40.51 -1.22
C VAL A 174 -12.28 39.62 0.00
N LEU A 175 -11.48 40.15 0.93
CA LEU A 175 -11.66 40.10 2.39
C LEU A 175 -10.82 41.23 3.00
#